data_AF-A0A075AJD2-F1
#
_entry.id   AF-A0A075AJD2-F1
#
_cell.length_a   1.000
_cell.length_b   1.000
_cell.length_c   1.000
_cell.angle_alpha   90.00
_cell.angle_beta   90.00
_cell.angle_gamma   90.00
#
_symmetry.space_group_name_H-M   'P 1'
#
loop_
_entity.id
_entity.type
_entity.pdbx_description
1 polymer ?
#
loop_
_entity_poly.entity_id
_entity_poly.type
_entity_poly.pdbx_seq_one_letter_code
_entity_poly.pdbx_strand_id
1 'polypeptide(L)'
;MTVEFCDGFARPENIGLPGAHSTLPPRLVVLYGSQTGLSRSVAERLVSQAYYLFSTKSNPVSSLPKNQSMNLLVSLCPLDSYAPMNRLAKECDPIVFVCSTTGYGVPPDNMCQFWRRLMSRNLPIGRALSTNLRFAVLGLGDSSYPKFNIVAKKLYRRLVQLGASPLPIFSPVGDSSADCGLGLADEQAELGVNSVMNWWVPQLWTVLSDYWHLPFVADCAPIPLTYSFLESPPVLSSFWPTYDVTLATPVPTFAFDGDADLLTSDSISYIADRDCEFAFKGHPFPPSSQWFRVLRNERITAAGHFQDTRLISLSSCEVSDNVTFPHFP
;
A
#
# COMPACT_ATOMS: atom_id res chain seq x y z
N MET A 1 -1.91 4.69 -14.06
CA MET A 1 -2.22 3.43 -13.34
C MET A 1 -3.23 3.80 -12.28
N THR A 2 -4.39 3.15 -12.28
CA THR A 2 -5.55 3.55 -11.49
C THR A 2 -5.64 2.69 -10.24
N VAL A 3 -5.56 3.28 -9.05
CA VAL A 3 -6.01 2.62 -7.82
C VAL A 3 -7.52 2.84 -7.74
N GLU A 4 -8.28 1.81 -8.07
CA GLU A 4 -9.72 1.84 -7.84
C GLU A 4 -9.97 1.67 -6.35
N PHE A 5 -10.83 2.52 -5.78
CA PHE A 5 -11.38 2.39 -4.43
C PHE A 5 -12.88 2.14 -4.53
N CYS A 6 -13.30 1.05 -3.88
CA CYS A 6 -14.64 0.44 -3.74
C CYS A 6 -15.63 0.37 -4.94
N ASP A 7 -15.64 1.26 -5.93
CA ASP A 7 -16.69 1.35 -6.95
C ASP A 7 -16.16 1.09 -8.37
N GLY A 8 -15.98 -0.19 -8.75
CA GLY A 8 -15.51 -0.58 -10.10
C GLY A 8 -15.00 -2.03 -10.30
N PHE A 9 -14.86 -2.81 -9.22
CA PHE A 9 -13.97 -3.97 -9.10
C PHE A 9 -14.30 -5.26 -9.88
N ALA A 10 -15.38 -5.29 -10.66
CA ALA A 10 -15.65 -6.46 -11.50
C ALA A 10 -14.80 -6.36 -12.76
N ARG A 11 -13.87 -7.31 -12.95
CA ARG A 11 -13.18 -7.45 -14.24
C ARG A 11 -14.27 -7.63 -15.31
N PRO A 12 -14.34 -6.79 -16.35
CA PRO A 12 -15.34 -6.97 -17.40
C PRO A 12 -15.18 -8.38 -17.98
N GLU A 13 -16.29 -9.11 -18.11
CA GLU A 13 -16.28 -10.51 -18.55
C GLU A 13 -15.64 -10.61 -19.95
N ASN A 14 -14.66 -11.49 -20.09
CA ASN A 14 -13.95 -11.70 -21.34
C ASN A 14 -14.84 -12.53 -22.27
N ILE A 15 -15.45 -11.90 -23.28
CA ILE A 15 -16.27 -12.58 -24.31
C ILE A 15 -15.37 -13.25 -25.39
N GLY A 16 -14.10 -13.52 -25.08
CA GLY A 16 -13.09 -14.00 -26.02
C GLY A 16 -12.95 -15.53 -26.08
N LEU A 17 -12.76 -16.03 -27.31
CA LEU A 17 -12.54 -17.45 -27.63
C LEU A 17 -11.37 -18.10 -26.85
N PRO A 18 -11.42 -19.42 -26.57
CA PRO A 18 -10.35 -20.14 -25.88
C PRO A 18 -9.09 -20.19 -26.75
N GLY A 19 -7.98 -19.63 -26.25
CA GLY A 19 -6.66 -19.69 -26.92
C GLY A 19 -5.90 -18.37 -27.03
N ALA A 20 -6.50 -17.23 -26.67
CA ALA A 20 -5.79 -15.95 -26.62
C ALA A 20 -5.03 -15.80 -25.28
N HIS A 21 -3.72 -15.56 -25.35
CA HIS A 21 -2.97 -15.02 -24.22
C HIS A 21 -3.69 -13.75 -23.73
N SER A 22 -3.94 -13.63 -22.43
CA SER A 22 -4.75 -12.53 -21.89
C SER A 22 -4.10 -11.18 -22.24
N THR A 23 -4.74 -10.41 -23.11
CA THR A 23 -4.35 -9.04 -23.50
C THR A 23 -4.62 -8.01 -22.40
N LEU A 24 -5.03 -8.46 -21.21
CA LEU A 24 -5.42 -7.63 -20.09
C LEU A 24 -4.21 -7.38 -19.18
N PRO A 25 -4.09 -6.16 -18.62
CA PRO A 25 -2.99 -5.84 -17.72
C PRO A 25 -3.00 -6.77 -16.50
N PRO A 26 -1.82 -7.15 -15.98
CA PRO A 26 -1.73 -7.94 -14.76
C PRO A 26 -2.39 -7.17 -13.62
N ARG A 27 -3.05 -7.87 -12.69
CA ARG A 27 -3.74 -7.26 -11.54
C ARG A 27 -3.38 -7.97 -10.24
N LEU A 28 -3.25 -7.20 -9.17
CA LEU A 28 -3.09 -7.66 -7.80
C LEU A 28 -4.26 -7.14 -6.95
N VAL A 29 -4.84 -8.02 -6.13
CA VAL A 29 -5.82 -7.63 -5.12
C VAL A 29 -5.18 -7.77 -3.73
N VAL A 30 -5.18 -6.69 -2.96
CA VAL A 30 -4.72 -6.66 -1.56
C VAL A 30 -5.94 -6.44 -0.67
N LEU A 31 -6.25 -7.43 0.16
CA LEU A 31 -7.39 -7.39 1.09
C LEU A 31 -6.89 -7.34 2.51
N TYR A 32 -7.46 -6.48 3.34
CA TYR A 32 -7.04 -6.38 4.74
C TYR A 32 -8.16 -6.46 5.78
N GLY A 33 -7.82 -7.03 6.94
CA GLY A 33 -8.62 -7.02 8.15
C GLY A 33 -7.81 -6.44 9.30
N SER A 34 -8.24 -5.31 9.87
CA SER A 34 -7.48 -4.55 10.86
C SER A 34 -8.39 -3.96 11.93
N GLN A 35 -8.01 -4.14 13.20
CA GLN A 35 -8.71 -3.52 14.33
C GLN A 35 -8.13 -2.15 14.69
N THR A 36 -6.80 -2.06 14.77
CA THR A 36 -6.07 -0.86 15.23
C THR A 36 -5.29 -0.15 14.11
N GLY A 37 -5.36 -0.65 12.87
CA GLY A 37 -4.74 -0.03 11.69
C GLY A 37 -3.43 -0.68 11.23
N LEU A 38 -2.75 -1.49 12.05
CA LEU A 38 -1.44 -2.06 11.67
C LEU A 38 -1.49 -2.89 10.37
N SER A 39 -2.44 -3.83 10.27
CA SER A 39 -2.64 -4.63 9.04
C SER A 39 -3.03 -3.77 7.83
N ARG A 40 -3.75 -2.66 8.05
CA ARG A 40 -4.08 -1.70 6.98
C ARG A 40 -2.81 -1.01 6.48
N SER A 41 -1.99 -0.48 7.39
CA SER A 41 -0.74 0.18 7.02
C SER A 41 0.24 -0.75 6.30
N VAL A 42 0.32 -2.02 6.71
CA VAL A 42 1.10 -3.04 5.98
C VAL A 42 0.52 -3.29 4.58
N ALA A 43 -0.80 -3.38 4.44
CA ALA A 43 -1.44 -3.55 3.13
C ALA A 43 -1.19 -2.35 2.20
N GLU A 44 -1.33 -1.13 2.71
CA GLU A 44 -0.99 0.12 2.00
C GLU A 44 0.48 0.13 1.58
N ARG A 45 1.39 -0.29 2.47
CA ARG A 45 2.82 -0.40 2.19
C ARG A 45 3.11 -1.37 1.05
N LEU A 46 2.45 -2.53 1.01
CA LEU A 46 2.59 -3.47 -0.10
C LEU A 46 2.12 -2.87 -1.43
N VAL A 47 1.03 -2.10 -1.43
CA VAL A 47 0.53 -1.42 -2.63
C VAL A 47 1.52 -0.37 -3.13
N SER A 48 2.11 0.42 -2.22
CA SER A 48 3.17 1.36 -2.58
C SER A 48 4.37 0.63 -3.17
N GLN A 49 4.84 -0.45 -2.55
CA GLN A 49 5.95 -1.24 -3.09
C GLN A 49 5.65 -1.80 -4.48
N ALA A 50 4.44 -2.32 -4.72
CA ALA A 50 4.01 -2.77 -6.04
C ALA A 50 4.13 -1.64 -7.08
N TYR A 51 3.69 -0.43 -6.72
CA TYR A 51 3.81 0.74 -7.59
C TYR A 51 5.27 1.06 -7.91
N TYR A 52 6.14 1.08 -6.90
CA TYR A 52 7.56 1.35 -7.11
C TYR A 52 8.24 0.31 -7.99
N LEU A 53 7.94 -0.97 -7.77
CA LEU A 53 8.58 -2.08 -8.46
C LEU A 53 8.10 -2.23 -9.90
N PHE A 54 6.82 -1.95 -10.18
CA PHE A 54 6.21 -2.28 -11.48
C PHE A 54 5.70 -1.06 -12.27
N SER A 55 5.76 0.16 -11.74
CA SER A 55 5.34 1.35 -12.47
C SER A 55 6.51 1.99 -13.23
N THR A 56 6.35 2.13 -14.55
CA THR A 56 7.21 3.00 -15.34
C THR A 56 6.84 4.45 -15.05
N LYS A 57 7.65 5.14 -14.23
CA LYS A 57 7.66 6.60 -14.31
C LYS A 57 8.03 6.93 -15.76
N SER A 58 7.19 7.69 -16.46
CA SER A 58 7.51 8.19 -17.79
C SER A 58 8.70 9.13 -17.66
N ASN A 59 9.89 8.56 -17.59
CA ASN A 59 11.12 9.33 -17.56
C ASN A 59 11.30 9.82 -19.00
N PRO A 60 11.39 11.15 -19.25
CA PRO A 60 11.57 11.67 -20.62
C PRO A 60 12.87 11.19 -21.28
N VAL A 61 13.73 10.47 -20.54
CA VAL A 61 15.03 9.94 -20.96
C VAL A 61 15.13 8.41 -20.80
N SER A 62 14.02 7.65 -20.85
CA SER A 62 14.13 6.18 -20.95
C SER A 62 14.04 5.75 -22.41
N SER A 63 15.15 5.23 -22.94
CA SER A 63 15.29 4.63 -24.28
C SER A 63 14.60 3.27 -24.44
N LEU A 64 13.71 2.90 -23.50
CA LEU A 64 12.93 1.67 -23.58
C LEU A 64 11.89 1.78 -24.71
N PRO A 65 11.75 0.79 -25.59
CA PRO A 65 10.75 0.82 -26.66
C PRO A 65 9.34 1.02 -26.09
N LYS A 66 8.63 2.04 -26.61
CA LYS A 66 7.26 2.45 -26.22
C LYS A 66 6.18 1.36 -26.27
N ASN A 67 6.51 0.17 -26.78
CA ASN A 67 5.54 -0.88 -27.10
C ASN A 67 5.37 -1.96 -26.01
N GLN A 68 5.94 -1.78 -24.81
CA GLN A 68 5.85 -2.80 -23.75
C GLN A 68 5.59 -2.21 -22.35
N SER A 69 4.82 -1.14 -22.26
CA SER A 69 4.38 -0.58 -20.97
C SER A 69 3.18 -1.37 -20.42
N MET A 70 3.43 -2.55 -19.84
CA MET A 70 2.40 -3.27 -19.07
C MET A 70 2.32 -2.69 -17.66
N ASN A 71 1.25 -1.94 -17.38
CA ASN A 71 1.01 -1.38 -16.06
C ASN A 71 0.28 -2.40 -15.18
N LEU A 72 0.86 -2.75 -14.02
CA LEU A 72 0.19 -3.55 -13.00
C LEU A 72 -1.02 -2.80 -12.43
N LEU A 73 -2.21 -3.39 -12.45
CA LEU A 73 -3.36 -2.85 -11.72
C LEU A 73 -3.31 -3.33 -10.27
N VAL A 74 -3.51 -2.44 -9.30
CA VAL A 74 -3.55 -2.81 -7.88
C VAL A 74 -4.86 -2.35 -7.26
N SER A 75 -5.53 -3.29 -6.58
CA SER A 75 -6.80 -3.09 -5.90
C SER A 75 -6.58 -3.26 -4.40
N LEU A 76 -6.79 -2.20 -3.61
CA LEU A 76 -6.70 -2.24 -2.14
C LEU A 76 -8.08 -2.10 -1.53
N CYS A 77 -8.51 -3.09 -0.73
CA CYS A 77 -9.82 -3.04 -0.09
C CYS A 77 -9.79 -3.62 1.33
N PRO A 78 -10.57 -3.05 2.27
CA PRO A 78 -10.92 -3.77 3.48
C PRO A 78 -11.81 -4.98 3.14
N LEU A 79 -11.77 -6.01 3.97
CA LEU A 79 -12.45 -7.28 3.71
C LEU A 79 -13.98 -7.18 3.73
N ASP A 80 -14.56 -6.25 4.49
CA ASP A 80 -15.99 -5.96 4.52
C ASP A 80 -16.51 -5.30 3.23
N SER A 81 -15.68 -4.53 2.53
CA SER A 81 -15.99 -3.99 1.20
C SER A 81 -15.82 -5.01 0.06
N TYR A 82 -15.21 -6.18 0.31
CA TYR A 82 -15.05 -7.25 -0.69
C TYR A 82 -16.25 -8.22 -0.67
N ALA A 83 -17.46 -7.68 -0.86
CA ALA A 83 -18.71 -8.44 -0.92
C ALA A 83 -19.42 -8.28 -2.27
N PRO A 84 -20.13 -9.32 -2.78
CA PRO A 84 -20.44 -10.62 -2.17
C PRO A 84 -19.38 -11.72 -2.43
N MET A 85 -19.48 -12.86 -1.72
CA MET A 85 -18.58 -14.03 -1.86
C MET A 85 -18.47 -14.55 -3.31
N ASN A 86 -19.50 -14.35 -4.13
CA ASN A 86 -19.48 -14.67 -5.55
C ASN A 86 -18.35 -13.95 -6.29
N ARG A 87 -17.91 -12.78 -5.81
CA ARG A 87 -16.75 -12.07 -6.33
C ARG A 87 -15.48 -12.89 -6.12
N LEU A 88 -15.23 -13.36 -4.90
CA LEU A 88 -14.08 -14.20 -4.58
C LEU A 88 -14.09 -15.51 -5.39
N ALA A 89 -15.27 -16.11 -5.59
CA ALA A 89 -15.41 -17.34 -6.37
C ALA A 89 -15.07 -17.17 -7.86
N LYS A 90 -15.28 -15.97 -8.42
CA LYS A 90 -14.97 -15.62 -9.81
C LYS A 90 -13.58 -14.98 -9.98
N GLU A 91 -12.87 -14.70 -8.89
CA GLU A 91 -11.56 -14.06 -8.95
C GLU A 91 -10.52 -15.02 -9.53
N CYS A 92 -9.70 -14.49 -10.44
CA CYS A 92 -8.62 -15.22 -11.10
C CYS A 92 -7.27 -14.51 -10.92
N ASP A 93 -7.28 -13.27 -10.43
CA ASP A 93 -6.07 -12.52 -10.16
C ASP A 93 -5.50 -12.88 -8.77
N PRO A 94 -4.17 -12.81 -8.57
CA PRO A 94 -3.56 -13.07 -7.26
C PRO A 94 -4.14 -12.18 -6.16
N ILE A 95 -4.42 -12.78 -4.99
CA ILE A 95 -4.91 -12.07 -3.81
C ILE A 95 -3.90 -12.17 -2.65
N VAL A 96 -3.52 -11.03 -2.08
CA VAL A 96 -2.77 -10.96 -0.83
C VAL A 96 -3.70 -10.56 0.31
N PHE A 97 -3.86 -11.43 1.29
CA PHE A 97 -4.62 -11.16 2.51
C PHE A 97 -3.70 -10.68 3.63
N VAL A 98 -3.98 -9.53 4.22
CA VAL A 98 -3.25 -8.99 5.37
C VAL A 98 -4.22 -8.87 6.55
N CYS A 99 -4.11 -9.72 7.56
CA CYS A 99 -5.10 -9.74 8.65
C CYS A 99 -4.46 -9.84 10.03
N SER A 100 -5.04 -9.10 10.98
CA SER A 100 -4.68 -9.20 12.40
C SER A 100 -5.55 -10.23 13.11
N THR A 101 -5.11 -10.65 14.30
CA THR A 101 -5.92 -11.42 15.24
C THR A 101 -6.29 -10.52 16.43
N THR A 102 -7.57 -10.47 16.81
CA THR A 102 -8.02 -9.65 17.96
C THR A 102 -8.29 -10.50 19.19
N GLY A 103 -7.97 -9.95 20.36
CA GLY A 103 -8.31 -10.47 21.69
C GLY A 103 -8.17 -11.99 21.82
N TYR A 104 -9.31 -12.68 22.00
CA TYR A 104 -9.37 -14.13 22.21
C TYR A 104 -9.36 -14.96 20.91
N GLY A 105 -8.62 -14.52 19.89
CA GLY A 105 -8.48 -15.24 18.62
C GLY A 105 -9.64 -15.03 17.66
N VAL A 106 -10.19 -13.81 17.63
CA VAL A 106 -11.34 -13.42 16.83
C VAL A 106 -10.86 -12.60 15.62
N PRO A 107 -11.55 -12.66 14.46
CA PRO A 107 -11.32 -11.74 13.36
C PRO A 107 -11.52 -10.26 13.78
N PRO A 108 -10.76 -9.31 13.22
CA PRO A 108 -11.09 -7.88 13.27
C PRO A 108 -12.51 -7.57 12.78
N ASP A 109 -13.09 -6.48 13.29
CA ASP A 109 -14.47 -6.11 13.01
C ASP A 109 -14.73 -5.89 11.51
N ASN A 110 -13.80 -5.20 10.82
CA ASN A 110 -13.85 -4.92 9.38
C ASN A 110 -13.62 -6.16 8.49
N MET A 111 -13.59 -7.36 9.05
CA MET A 111 -13.59 -8.61 8.30
C MET A 111 -14.64 -9.63 8.77
N CYS A 112 -15.45 -9.30 9.79
CA CYS A 112 -16.43 -10.22 10.38
C CYS A 112 -17.48 -10.74 9.38
N GLN A 113 -17.96 -9.90 8.45
CA GLN A 113 -18.94 -10.33 7.44
C GLN A 113 -18.32 -11.31 6.43
N PHE A 114 -17.14 -10.96 5.90
CA PHE A 114 -16.37 -11.82 5.01
C PHE A 114 -16.06 -13.17 5.68
N TRP A 115 -15.57 -13.12 6.92
CA TRP A 115 -15.20 -14.27 7.73
C TRP A 115 -16.36 -15.26 7.89
N ARG A 116 -17.55 -14.78 8.31
CA ARG A 116 -18.74 -15.64 8.49
C ARG A 116 -19.14 -16.34 7.19
N ARG A 117 -19.07 -15.65 6.06
CA ARG A 117 -19.40 -16.22 4.75
C ARG A 117 -18.38 -17.27 4.33
N LEU A 118 -17.09 -16.96 4.44
CA LEU A 118 -16.02 -17.87 4.02
C LEU A 118 -15.94 -19.13 4.89
N MET A 119 -16.20 -18.99 6.19
CA MET A 119 -16.20 -20.10 7.16
C MET A 119 -17.49 -20.92 7.16
N SER A 120 -18.49 -20.55 6.34
CA SER A 120 -19.75 -21.28 6.23
C SER A 120 -19.52 -22.69 5.71
N ARG A 121 -20.07 -23.70 6.42
CA ARG A 121 -20.01 -25.11 6.03
C ARG A 121 -20.78 -25.42 4.74
N ASN A 122 -21.66 -24.52 4.32
CA ASN A 122 -22.46 -24.67 3.10
C ASN A 122 -21.63 -24.43 1.83
N LEU A 123 -20.42 -23.86 1.96
CA LEU A 123 -19.56 -23.66 0.81
C LEU A 123 -18.97 -24.99 0.33
N PRO A 124 -19.11 -25.30 -0.98
CA PRO A 124 -18.53 -26.48 -1.58
C PRO A 124 -17.01 -26.61 -1.40
N ILE A 125 -16.57 -27.64 -0.67
CA ILE A 125 -15.13 -27.97 -0.53
C ILE A 125 -14.54 -28.28 -1.92
N GLY A 126 -13.35 -27.74 -2.19
CA GLY A 126 -12.57 -27.94 -3.41
C GLY A 126 -13.13 -27.31 -4.70
N ARG A 127 -14.32 -26.69 -4.66
CA ARG A 127 -14.99 -26.16 -5.85
C ARG A 127 -15.68 -24.81 -5.64
N ALA A 128 -15.59 -24.24 -4.44
CA ALA A 128 -16.14 -22.91 -4.16
C ALA A 128 -15.24 -21.79 -4.68
N LEU A 129 -13.93 -22.03 -4.78
CA LEU A 129 -12.94 -21.13 -5.35
C LEU A 129 -12.25 -21.79 -6.55
N SER A 130 -11.83 -20.97 -7.51
CA SER A 130 -11.05 -21.44 -8.66
C SER A 130 -9.71 -22.04 -8.21
N THR A 131 -9.31 -23.17 -8.78
CA THR A 131 -7.98 -23.76 -8.55
C THR A 131 -6.84 -22.87 -9.02
N ASN A 132 -7.15 -21.99 -9.99
CA ASN A 132 -6.21 -21.02 -10.54
C ASN A 132 -6.11 -19.76 -9.66
N LEU A 133 -7.01 -19.57 -8.69
CA LEU A 133 -6.92 -18.45 -7.76
C LEU A 133 -5.67 -18.61 -6.90
N ARG A 134 -4.68 -17.74 -7.13
CA ARG A 134 -3.45 -17.69 -6.35
C ARG A 134 -3.62 -16.77 -5.15
N PHE A 135 -3.13 -17.16 -3.99
CA PHE A 135 -3.22 -16.29 -2.82
C PHE A 135 -2.01 -16.39 -1.88
N ALA A 136 -1.80 -15.35 -1.07
CA ALA A 136 -0.92 -15.42 0.09
C ALA A 136 -1.60 -14.77 1.30
N VAL A 137 -1.22 -15.19 2.50
CA VAL A 137 -1.78 -14.65 3.76
C VAL A 137 -0.63 -14.18 4.63
N LEU A 138 -0.68 -12.91 5.02
CA LEU A 138 0.19 -12.30 6.01
C LEU A 138 -0.63 -12.03 7.27
N GLY A 139 -0.39 -12.84 8.29
CA GLY A 139 -0.97 -12.69 9.61
C GLY A 139 -0.14 -11.77 10.48
N LEU A 140 -0.80 -10.85 11.18
CA LEU A 140 -0.20 -10.03 12.23
C LEU A 140 -0.80 -10.46 13.57
N GLY A 141 0.06 -10.82 14.52
CA GLY A 141 -0.38 -11.23 15.83
C GLY A 141 0.73 -11.06 16.86
N ASP A 142 0.43 -11.50 18.07
CA ASP A 142 1.29 -11.37 19.23
C ASP A 142 1.36 -12.75 19.92
N SER A 143 2.57 -13.30 20.05
CA SER A 143 2.78 -14.63 20.62
C SER A 143 2.61 -14.69 22.14
N SER A 144 2.51 -13.55 22.84
CA SER A 144 2.09 -13.51 24.24
C SER A 144 0.63 -13.95 24.43
N TYR A 145 -0.18 -13.92 23.37
CA TYR A 145 -1.56 -14.41 23.40
C TYR A 145 -1.63 -15.91 23.07
N PRO A 146 -2.44 -16.71 23.78
CA PRO A 146 -2.53 -18.16 23.57
C PRO A 146 -2.93 -18.59 22.15
N LYS A 147 -3.67 -17.73 21.43
CA LYS A 147 -4.17 -17.99 20.08
C LYS A 147 -3.39 -17.22 19.02
N PHE A 148 -2.06 -17.28 19.11
CA PHE A 148 -1.15 -16.63 18.17
C PHE A 148 -1.53 -16.87 16.70
N ASN A 149 -1.85 -15.77 16.01
CA ASN A 149 -2.16 -15.73 14.58
C ASN A 149 -3.28 -16.70 14.12
N ILE A 150 -4.20 -17.07 15.02
CA ILE A 150 -5.21 -18.09 14.71
C ILE A 150 -6.13 -17.71 13.54
N VAL A 151 -6.37 -16.41 13.35
CA VAL A 151 -7.22 -15.88 12.28
C VAL A 151 -6.57 -16.14 10.92
N ALA A 152 -5.31 -15.73 10.74
CA ALA A 152 -4.54 -15.96 9.52
C ALA A 152 -4.39 -17.47 9.21
N LYS A 153 -4.06 -18.27 10.22
CA LYS A 153 -3.95 -19.74 10.08
C LYS A 153 -5.26 -20.39 9.61
N LYS A 154 -6.39 -19.97 10.18
CA LYS A 154 -7.72 -20.48 9.80
C LYS A 154 -8.14 -19.98 8.42
N LEU A 155 -7.88 -18.71 8.10
CA LEU A 155 -8.15 -18.13 6.77
C LEU A 155 -7.41 -18.92 5.69
N TYR A 156 -6.10 -19.11 5.86
CA TYR A 156 -5.25 -19.87 4.95
C TYR A 156 -5.81 -21.28 4.69
N ARG A 157 -6.03 -22.06 5.75
CA ARG A 157 -6.57 -23.42 5.64
C ARG A 157 -7.92 -23.45 4.95
N ARG A 158 -8.77 -22.45 5.23
CA ARG A 158 -10.09 -22.38 4.62
C ARG A 158 -10.00 -22.09 3.13
N LEU A 159 -9.13 -21.19 2.69
CA LEU A 159 -8.92 -20.89 1.27
C LEU A 159 -8.45 -22.14 0.50
N VAL A 160 -7.46 -22.87 1.05
CA VAL A 160 -7.00 -24.16 0.49
C VAL A 160 -8.15 -25.17 0.42
N GLN A 161 -8.89 -25.36 1.51
CA GLN A 161 -10.04 -26.28 1.54
C GLN A 161 -11.11 -25.94 0.49
N LEU A 162 -11.29 -24.67 0.15
CA LEU A 162 -12.29 -24.24 -0.82
C LEU A 162 -11.81 -24.33 -2.27
N GLY A 163 -10.53 -24.62 -2.50
CA GLY A 163 -9.94 -24.90 -3.81
C GLY A 163 -8.85 -23.93 -4.26
N ALA A 164 -8.62 -22.81 -3.53
CA ALA A 164 -7.60 -21.84 -3.91
C ALA A 164 -6.18 -22.38 -3.67
N SER A 165 -5.22 -21.91 -4.48
CA SER A 165 -3.84 -22.39 -4.42
C SER A 165 -2.90 -21.32 -3.85
N PRO A 166 -2.08 -21.62 -2.83
CA PRO A 166 -1.17 -20.64 -2.26
C PRO A 166 -0.02 -20.28 -3.21
N LEU A 167 0.46 -19.05 -3.14
CA LEU A 167 1.69 -18.59 -3.78
C LEU A 167 2.91 -19.29 -3.14
N PRO A 168 3.94 -19.66 -3.93
CA PRO A 168 5.09 -20.44 -3.47
C PRO A 168 6.10 -19.55 -2.69
N ILE A 169 5.66 -18.99 -1.57
CA ILE A 169 6.49 -18.23 -0.62
C ILE A 169 6.83 -19.16 0.53
N PHE A 170 8.10 -19.33 0.86
CA PHE A 170 8.56 -20.32 1.83
C PHE A 170 9.26 -19.69 3.02
N SER A 171 8.95 -20.20 4.21
CA SER A 171 9.63 -19.77 5.43
C SER A 171 11.09 -20.26 5.44
N PRO A 172 12.06 -19.42 5.82
CA PRO A 172 13.47 -19.81 5.86
C PRO A 172 13.80 -20.76 7.03
N VAL A 173 12.94 -20.87 8.04
CA VAL A 173 13.19 -21.64 9.28
C VAL A 173 12.24 -22.84 9.40
N GLY A 174 11.42 -23.11 8.37
CA GLY A 174 10.41 -24.17 8.38
C GLY A 174 10.75 -25.33 7.46
N ASP A 175 10.12 -26.48 7.72
CA ASP A 175 10.08 -27.59 6.78
C ASP A 175 9.37 -27.09 5.51
N SER A 176 10.02 -27.16 4.34
CA SER A 176 9.63 -26.50 3.07
C SER A 176 8.24 -26.91 2.54
N SER A 177 7.58 -27.83 3.24
CA SER A 177 6.28 -28.43 2.92
C SER A 177 5.11 -27.89 3.76
N ALA A 178 5.35 -27.15 4.85
CA ALA A 178 4.28 -26.67 5.73
C ALA A 178 3.87 -25.22 5.43
N ASP A 179 2.60 -25.05 5.03
CA ASP A 179 1.89 -23.77 4.87
C ASP A 179 2.60 -22.73 3.97
N CYS A 180 2.97 -23.09 2.73
CA CYS A 180 3.53 -22.12 1.77
C CYS A 180 2.57 -20.95 1.50
N GLY A 181 3.09 -19.74 1.28
CA GLY A 181 2.27 -18.54 1.09
C GLY A 181 1.75 -17.94 2.40
N LEU A 182 2.02 -18.54 3.57
CA LEU A 182 1.63 -18.03 4.88
C LEU A 182 2.81 -17.35 5.60
N GLY A 183 2.69 -16.06 5.89
CA GLY A 183 3.61 -15.32 6.77
C GLY A 183 2.93 -15.00 8.09
N LEU A 184 3.56 -15.30 9.23
CA LEU A 184 2.98 -15.10 10.57
C LEU A 184 3.83 -14.13 11.39
N ALA A 185 3.63 -12.83 11.18
CA ALA A 185 4.33 -11.78 11.90
C ALA A 185 3.96 -11.80 13.39
N ASP A 186 4.98 -11.62 14.24
CA ASP A 186 4.86 -11.62 15.69
C ASP A 186 5.35 -10.28 16.26
N GLU A 187 4.48 -9.56 16.97
CA GLU A 187 4.81 -8.31 17.65
C GLU A 187 5.83 -8.51 18.78
N GLN A 188 5.95 -9.72 19.33
CA GLN A 188 6.91 -10.04 20.41
C GLN A 188 8.27 -10.54 19.91
N ALA A 189 8.44 -10.72 18.61
CA ALA A 189 9.75 -11.10 18.06
C ALA A 189 10.78 -9.97 18.26
N GLU A 190 12.07 -10.31 18.22
CA GLU A 190 13.16 -9.34 18.44
C GLU A 190 13.10 -8.14 17.48
N LEU A 191 12.77 -8.39 16.20
CA LEU A 191 12.54 -7.34 15.20
C LEU A 191 11.04 -7.05 15.01
N GLY A 192 10.20 -7.49 15.95
CA GLY A 192 8.75 -7.47 15.85
C GLY A 192 8.25 -8.06 14.53
N VAL A 193 7.25 -7.40 13.95
CA VAL A 193 6.66 -7.81 12.67
C VAL A 193 7.67 -7.86 11.53
N ASN A 194 8.76 -7.08 11.58
CA ASN A 194 9.77 -7.03 10.53
C ASN A 194 10.54 -8.35 10.41
N SER A 195 10.58 -9.17 11.46
CA SER A 195 11.13 -10.52 11.41
C SER A 195 10.57 -11.33 10.24
N VAL A 196 9.26 -11.23 10.00
CA VAL A 196 8.59 -11.90 8.88
C VAL A 196 8.65 -11.09 7.60
N MET A 197 8.50 -9.76 7.67
CA MET A 197 8.57 -8.91 6.47
C MET A 197 9.89 -9.07 5.73
N ASN A 198 11.00 -9.24 6.46
CA ASN A 198 12.34 -9.36 5.92
C ASN A 198 12.51 -10.47 4.89
N TRP A 199 11.81 -11.60 5.04
CA TRP A 199 11.89 -12.72 4.10
C TRP A 199 10.62 -12.88 3.26
N TRP A 200 9.45 -12.54 3.80
CA TRP A 200 8.17 -12.81 3.14
C TRP A 200 7.87 -11.79 2.02
N VAL A 201 8.12 -10.50 2.26
CA VAL A 201 7.79 -9.43 1.29
C VAL A 201 8.68 -9.51 0.04
N PRO A 202 10.01 -9.70 0.12
CA PRO A 202 10.82 -9.84 -1.07
C PRO A 202 10.44 -11.06 -1.92
N GLN A 203 10.19 -12.21 -1.26
CA GLN A 203 9.72 -13.42 -1.94
C GLN A 203 8.36 -13.21 -2.60
N LEU A 204 7.41 -12.51 -1.95
CA LEU A 204 6.13 -12.16 -2.55
C LEU A 204 6.34 -11.45 -3.90
N TRP A 205 7.17 -10.42 -3.92
CA TRP A 205 7.40 -9.64 -5.13
C TRP A 205 8.13 -10.41 -6.22
N THR A 206 9.13 -11.23 -5.87
CA THR A 206 9.82 -12.11 -6.82
C THR A 206 8.85 -13.12 -7.43
N VAL A 207 8.06 -13.80 -6.61
CA VAL A 207 7.06 -14.78 -7.07
C VAL A 207 6.01 -14.14 -7.98
N LEU A 208 5.55 -12.93 -7.65
CA LEU A 208 4.56 -12.22 -8.45
C LEU A 208 5.14 -11.69 -9.77
N SER A 209 6.37 -11.19 -9.77
CA SER A 209 7.14 -10.85 -10.97
C SER A 209 7.22 -12.04 -11.92
N ASP A 210 7.57 -13.21 -11.40
CA ASP A 210 7.65 -14.45 -12.18
C ASP A 210 6.27 -14.90 -12.69
N TYR A 211 5.23 -14.80 -11.85
CA TYR A 211 3.86 -15.17 -12.19
C TYR A 211 3.28 -14.34 -13.34
N TRP A 212 3.56 -13.02 -13.37
CA TRP A 212 3.09 -12.14 -14.45
C TRP A 212 4.08 -12.02 -15.62
N HIS A 213 5.27 -12.61 -15.50
CA HIS A 213 6.40 -12.38 -16.41
C HIS A 213 6.71 -10.88 -16.59
N LEU A 214 6.63 -10.13 -15.50
CA LEU A 214 6.80 -8.68 -15.47
C LEU A 214 8.03 -8.34 -14.62
N PRO A 215 9.17 -7.92 -15.21
CA PRO A 215 10.36 -7.59 -14.45
C PRO A 215 10.17 -6.33 -13.60
N PHE A 216 10.97 -6.19 -12.55
CA PHE A 216 11.04 -4.94 -11.80
C PHE A 216 11.60 -3.81 -12.69
N VAL A 217 10.96 -2.65 -12.63
CA VAL A 217 11.31 -1.45 -13.42
C VAL A 217 12.46 -0.67 -12.78
N ALA A 218 12.74 -0.89 -11.49
CA ALA A 218 13.79 -0.17 -10.78
C ALA A 218 15.18 -0.73 -11.16
N ASP A 219 15.90 0.01 -12.02
CA ASP A 219 17.31 -0.28 -12.40
C ASP A 219 18.27 -0.40 -11.20
N CYS A 220 17.84 -0.01 -10.00
CA CYS A 220 18.62 -0.04 -8.76
C CYS A 220 18.15 -1.11 -7.76
N ALA A 221 17.13 -1.93 -8.07
CA ALA A 221 16.70 -2.97 -7.15
C ALA A 221 17.79 -4.04 -7.01
N PRO A 222 18.21 -4.38 -5.77
CA PRO A 222 19.19 -5.44 -5.57
C PRO A 222 18.61 -6.79 -6.03
N ILE A 223 19.48 -7.66 -6.53
CA ILE A 223 19.15 -9.05 -6.84
C ILE A 223 20.02 -9.92 -5.92
N PRO A 224 19.46 -10.62 -4.92
CA PRO A 224 18.02 -10.73 -4.63
C PRO A 224 17.43 -9.46 -3.99
N LEU A 225 16.13 -9.28 -4.16
CA LEU A 225 15.37 -8.18 -3.54
C LEU A 225 15.44 -8.33 -2.00
N THR A 226 15.56 -7.20 -1.29
CA THR A 226 15.59 -7.19 0.18
C THR A 226 14.52 -6.27 0.73
N TYR A 227 14.00 -6.59 1.92
CA TYR A 227 13.02 -5.73 2.58
C TYR A 227 13.63 -4.38 2.98
N SER A 228 14.89 -4.35 3.40
CA SER A 228 15.61 -3.11 3.72
C SER A 228 15.71 -2.16 2.53
N PHE A 229 15.85 -2.68 1.30
CA PHE A 229 15.78 -1.86 0.09
C PHE A 229 14.37 -1.29 -0.11
N LEU A 230 13.34 -2.11 0.02
CA LEU A 230 11.93 -1.69 -0.12
C LEU A 230 11.53 -0.63 0.92
N GLU A 231 12.20 -0.62 2.06
CA GLU A 231 12.03 0.35 3.15
C GLU A 231 13.06 1.50 3.09
N SER A 232 13.89 1.56 2.05
CA SER A 232 14.93 2.59 1.95
C SER A 232 14.35 3.97 1.61
N PRO A 233 14.94 5.08 2.11
CA PRO A 233 14.43 6.42 1.86
C PRO A 233 14.14 6.76 0.39
N PRO A 234 14.96 6.35 -0.60
CA PRO A 234 14.65 6.58 -2.01
C PRO A 234 13.38 5.90 -2.52
N VAL A 235 13.09 4.69 -2.01
CA VAL A 235 11.84 3.97 -2.34
C VAL A 235 10.68 4.68 -1.67
N LEU A 236 10.81 5.01 -0.39
CA LEU A 236 9.71 5.59 0.39
C LEU A 236 9.33 7.00 -0.07
N SER A 237 10.32 7.84 -0.35
CA SER A 237 10.10 9.21 -0.82
C SER A 237 9.48 9.24 -2.22
N SER A 238 9.61 8.17 -3.00
CA SER A 238 8.99 8.06 -4.32
C SER A 238 7.45 8.06 -4.27
N PHE A 239 6.88 7.77 -3.10
CA PHE A 239 5.43 7.78 -2.81
C PHE A 239 4.95 9.08 -2.21
N TRP A 240 5.86 9.96 -1.78
CA TRP A 240 5.48 11.23 -1.19
C TRP A 240 5.10 12.21 -2.30
N PRO A 241 4.04 12.99 -2.11
CA PRO A 241 3.73 14.07 -3.03
C PRO A 241 4.93 15.01 -3.11
N THR A 242 5.45 15.18 -4.32
CA THR A 242 6.53 16.12 -4.61
C THR A 242 5.90 17.45 -4.97
N TYR A 243 6.11 18.46 -4.13
CA TYR A 243 5.66 19.81 -4.38
C TYR A 243 6.82 20.64 -4.93
N ASP A 244 6.66 21.25 -6.10
CA ASP A 244 7.55 22.34 -6.50
C ASP A 244 7.11 23.58 -5.71
N VAL A 245 7.94 23.96 -4.73
CA VAL A 245 7.73 25.16 -3.92
C VAL A 245 8.60 26.27 -4.47
N THR A 246 7.97 27.27 -5.08
CA THR A 246 8.66 28.51 -5.47
C THR A 246 8.50 29.56 -4.37
N LEU A 247 9.62 30.10 -3.91
CA LEU A 247 9.62 31.27 -3.02
C LEU A 247 9.11 32.47 -3.85
N ALA A 248 7.96 33.03 -3.49
CA ALA A 248 7.52 34.28 -4.10
C ALA A 248 8.48 35.39 -3.66
N THR A 249 8.83 36.29 -4.58
CA THR A 249 9.53 37.52 -4.24
C THR A 249 8.79 38.26 -3.12
N PRO A 250 9.48 38.74 -2.08
CA PRO A 250 8.84 39.42 -0.96
C PRO A 250 8.04 40.62 -1.51
N VAL A 251 6.73 40.64 -1.25
CA VAL A 251 5.89 41.80 -1.56
C VAL A 251 6.10 42.80 -0.42
N PRO A 252 6.66 44.00 -0.69
CA PRO A 252 6.75 45.02 0.34
C PRO A 252 5.33 45.41 0.75
N THR A 253 4.97 45.15 2.00
CA THR A 253 3.73 45.64 2.59
C THR A 253 3.95 47.12 2.89
N PHE A 254 3.30 48.00 2.15
CA PHE A 254 3.27 49.42 2.51
C PHE A 254 2.34 49.57 3.72
N ALA A 255 2.92 49.71 4.91
CA ALA A 255 2.17 50.14 6.09
C ALA A 255 1.74 51.60 5.88
N PHE A 256 0.43 51.86 5.88
CA PHE A 256 -0.08 53.19 6.16
C PHE A 256 0.11 53.44 7.66
N ASP A 257 0.70 54.59 7.97
CA ASP A 257 1.18 55.06 9.28
C ASP A 257 2.47 54.42 9.83
N GLY A 258 3.58 55.11 9.55
CA GLY A 258 4.27 55.80 10.64
C GLY A 258 5.31 55.06 11.47
N ASP A 259 5.73 53.85 11.09
CA ASP A 259 7.06 53.32 11.44
C ASP A 259 7.42 52.17 10.49
N ALA A 260 8.50 52.33 9.74
CA ALA A 260 8.88 51.43 8.66
C ALA A 260 9.72 50.26 9.17
N ASP A 261 9.11 49.32 9.87
CA ASP A 261 9.67 47.98 10.00
C ASP A 261 9.33 47.18 8.73
N LEU A 262 10.33 47.01 7.86
CA LEU A 262 10.27 46.15 6.68
C LEU A 262 10.11 44.67 7.11
N LEU A 263 8.90 44.27 7.46
CA LEU A 263 8.59 42.85 7.71
C LEU A 263 8.38 42.16 6.36
N THR A 264 9.42 41.48 5.88
CA THR A 264 9.32 40.54 4.76
C THR A 264 8.56 39.29 5.21
N SER A 265 7.29 39.15 4.85
CA SER A 265 6.60 37.88 5.00
C SER A 265 6.84 37.02 3.77
N ASP A 266 7.53 35.89 3.93
CA ASP A 266 7.63 34.88 2.89
C ASP A 266 6.22 34.29 2.65
N SER A 267 5.60 34.65 1.54
CA SER A 267 4.31 34.09 1.13
C SER A 267 4.52 33.03 0.05
N ILE A 268 4.14 31.79 0.32
CA ILE A 268 4.06 30.73 -0.69
C ILE A 268 2.84 31.03 -1.56
N SER A 269 3.04 31.38 -2.83
CA SER A 269 1.94 31.75 -3.76
C SER A 269 1.57 30.62 -4.71
N TYR A 270 2.43 29.62 -4.90
CA TYR A 270 2.20 28.55 -5.87
C TYR A 270 2.79 27.24 -5.36
N ILE A 271 1.91 26.27 -5.17
CA ILE A 271 2.24 24.86 -5.03
C ILE A 271 1.96 24.28 -6.41
N ALA A 272 2.99 23.89 -7.16
CA ALA A 272 2.73 23.18 -8.40
C ALA A 272 2.19 21.79 -8.04
N ASP A 273 0.94 21.53 -8.43
CA ASP A 273 0.40 20.18 -8.48
C ASP A 273 1.17 19.41 -9.56
N ARG A 274 2.34 18.87 -9.22
CA ARG A 274 2.65 17.55 -9.76
C ARG A 274 1.84 16.57 -8.97
N ASP A 275 0.55 16.59 -9.28
CA ASP A 275 -0.37 15.56 -8.89
C ASP A 275 0.32 14.23 -9.11
N CYS A 276 0.48 13.51 -8.02
CA CYS A 276 0.47 12.08 -8.13
C CYS A 276 -0.85 11.73 -8.82
N GLU A 277 -0.89 11.67 -10.16
CA GLU A 277 -1.99 11.06 -10.95
C GLU A 277 -2.30 9.62 -10.47
N PHE A 278 -1.46 9.11 -9.58
CA PHE A 278 -1.38 7.77 -9.04
C PHE A 278 -1.62 7.71 -7.52
N ALA A 279 -1.88 8.85 -6.87
CA ALA A 279 -2.26 8.83 -5.47
C ALA A 279 -3.70 8.37 -5.37
N PHE A 280 -3.89 7.37 -4.53
CA PHE A 280 -5.14 6.97 -3.95
C PHE A 280 -6.23 8.07 -4.04
N LYS A 281 -7.36 7.81 -4.73
CA LYS A 281 -8.51 8.73 -4.71
C LYS A 281 -9.12 8.92 -3.30
N GLY A 282 -8.56 8.29 -2.29
CA GLY A 282 -8.68 8.67 -0.89
C GLY A 282 -7.31 9.09 -0.35
N HIS A 283 -7.31 10.08 0.54
CA HIS A 283 -6.12 10.58 1.24
C HIS A 283 -5.10 9.45 1.52
N PRO A 284 -3.81 9.57 1.13
CA PRO A 284 -2.77 8.59 1.49
C PRO A 284 -2.49 8.55 3.00
N PHE A 285 -3.25 9.33 3.77
CA PHE A 285 -3.20 9.44 5.19
C PHE A 285 -4.54 8.98 5.81
N PRO A 286 -4.56 8.52 7.07
CA PRO A 286 -5.81 8.19 7.74
C PRO A 286 -6.82 9.36 7.62
N PRO A 287 -8.13 9.09 7.52
CA PRO A 287 -9.15 10.14 7.35
C PRO A 287 -9.19 11.18 8.48
N SER A 288 -8.48 10.92 9.59
CA SER A 288 -8.24 11.85 10.70
C SER A 288 -7.05 12.80 10.48
N SER A 289 -6.36 12.72 9.34
CA SER A 289 -5.19 13.54 9.09
C SER A 289 -5.56 14.97 8.81
N GLN A 290 -4.88 15.86 9.54
CA GLN A 290 -5.07 17.30 9.43
C GLN A 290 -3.93 17.90 8.61
N TRP A 291 -4.27 18.92 7.83
CA TRP A 291 -3.28 19.74 7.16
C TRP A 291 -2.69 20.73 8.14
N PHE A 292 -1.38 20.91 8.05
CA PHE A 292 -0.65 21.91 8.81
C PHE A 292 0.04 22.86 7.86
N ARG A 293 -0.02 24.16 8.16
CA ARG A 293 0.80 25.16 7.48
C ARG A 293 2.16 25.20 8.15
N VAL A 294 3.23 25.04 7.37
CA VAL A 294 4.58 25.31 7.85
C VAL A 294 4.73 26.81 8.00
N LEU A 295 4.90 27.28 9.24
CA LEU A 295 5.10 28.70 9.55
C LEU A 295 6.57 29.11 9.50
N ARG A 296 7.46 28.21 9.91
CA ARG A 296 8.90 28.48 10.00
C ARG A 296 9.67 27.18 9.79
N ASN A 297 10.81 27.27 9.11
CA ASN A 297 11.76 26.17 8.96
C ASN A 297 13.18 26.72 9.14
N GLU A 298 13.74 26.57 10.33
CA GLU A 298 15.01 27.18 10.70
C GLU A 298 16.06 26.12 11.01
N ARG A 299 17.25 26.29 10.46
CA ARG A 299 18.39 25.45 10.82
C ARG A 299 18.88 25.79 12.22
N ILE A 300 18.89 24.82 13.11
CA ILE A 300 19.38 24.99 14.49
C ILE A 300 20.86 24.59 14.62
N THR A 301 21.42 23.91 13.63
CA THR A 301 22.84 23.55 13.60
C THR A 301 23.68 24.59 12.85
N ALA A 302 24.88 24.89 13.36
CA ALA A 302 25.81 25.82 12.72
C ALA A 302 26.12 25.44 11.27
N ALA A 303 26.24 26.41 10.36
CA ALA A 303 26.32 26.18 8.90
C ALA A 303 27.35 25.12 8.45
N GLY A 304 28.48 24.99 9.16
CA GLY A 304 29.51 23.98 8.87
C GLY A 304 29.30 22.58 9.51
N HIS A 305 28.24 22.39 10.30
CA HIS A 305 27.92 21.12 10.94
C HIS A 305 27.34 20.13 9.93
N PHE A 306 27.87 18.90 9.93
CA PHE A 306 27.55 17.86 8.94
C PHE A 306 26.06 17.47 8.91
N GLN A 307 25.38 17.56 10.05
CA GLN A 307 23.96 17.27 10.18
C GLN A 307 23.14 18.58 10.08
N ASP A 308 22.23 18.65 9.11
CA ASP A 308 21.24 19.73 8.96
C ASP A 308 19.99 19.42 9.80
N THR A 309 20.02 19.82 11.07
CA THR A 309 18.85 19.69 11.95
C THR A 309 18.06 20.99 11.90
N ARG A 310 16.74 20.88 11.72
CA ARG A 310 15.86 22.04 11.57
C ARG A 310 14.72 22.05 12.57
N LEU A 311 14.40 23.23 13.08
CA LEU A 311 13.19 23.53 13.83
C LEU A 311 12.10 23.92 12.84
N ILE A 312 11.07 23.08 12.75
CA ILE A 312 9.89 23.32 11.92
C ILE A 312 8.74 23.73 12.85
N SER A 313 8.20 24.92 12.65
CA SER A 313 6.98 25.39 13.33
C SER A 313 5.78 25.18 12.42
N LEU A 314 4.73 24.58 12.96
CA LEU A 314 3.51 24.21 12.23
C LEU A 314 2.29 24.88 12.88
N SER A 315 1.30 25.29 12.09
CA SER A 315 -0.03 25.63 12.60
C SER A 315 -1.10 24.71 12.00
N SER A 316 -2.04 24.27 12.82
CA SER A 316 -3.27 23.66 12.32
C SER A 316 -4.06 24.73 11.55
N CYS A 317 -4.53 24.42 10.34
CA CYS A 317 -5.55 25.26 9.72
C CYS A 317 -6.84 25.15 10.54
N GLU A 318 -7.10 26.10 11.42
CA GLU A 318 -8.49 26.37 11.79
C GLU A 318 -9.18 26.84 10.52
N VAL A 319 -10.29 26.21 10.16
CA VAL A 319 -11.11 26.59 9.01
C VAL A 319 -11.71 27.96 9.33
N SER A 320 -10.97 29.01 9.03
CA SER A 320 -11.51 30.36 8.94
C SER A 320 -12.25 30.47 7.61
N ASP A 321 -13.53 30.83 7.65
CA ASP A 321 -14.53 30.85 6.56
C ASP A 321 -14.15 31.65 5.29
N ASN A 322 -12.94 32.18 5.18
CA ASN A 322 -12.50 33.02 4.06
C ASN A 322 -11.30 32.48 3.25
N VAL A 323 -10.87 31.24 3.49
CA VAL A 323 -9.92 30.58 2.58
C VAL A 323 -10.69 29.57 1.73
N THR A 324 -11.15 30.01 0.56
CA THR A 324 -11.59 29.09 -0.49
C THR A 324 -10.37 28.32 -0.97
N PHE A 325 -10.20 27.10 -0.45
CA PHE A 325 -9.40 26.10 -1.14
C PHE A 325 -10.07 25.80 -2.48
N PRO A 326 -9.31 25.61 -3.57
CA PRO A 326 -9.92 25.17 -4.82
C PRO A 326 -10.70 23.89 -4.54
N HIS A 327 -12.00 23.92 -4.80
CA HIS A 327 -12.80 22.71 -4.89
C HIS A 327 -12.25 21.91 -6.06
N PHE A 328 -11.47 20.88 -5.77
CA PHE A 328 -11.07 19.90 -6.76
C PHE A 328 -12.28 18.98 -7.05
N PRO A 329 -12.56 18.69 -8.33
CA PRO A 329 -13.65 17.80 -8.76
C PRO A 329 -13.43 16.33 -8.39
#